data_AF-A0A7Y4X5J2-F1
#
_entry.id   AF-A0A7Y4X5J2-F1
#
_cell.length_a   1.000
_cell.length_b   1.000
_cell.length_c   1.000
_cell.angle_alpha   90.00
_cell.angle_beta   90.00
_cell.angle_gamma   90.00
#
_symmetry.space_group_name_H-M   'P 1'
#
loop_
_entity.id
_entity.type
_entity.pdbx_description
1 polymer ?
#
loop_
_entity_poly.entity_id
_entity_poly.type
_entity_poly.pdbx_seq_one_letter_code
_entity_poly.pdbx_strand_id
1 'polypeptide(L)'
;ALWAGVGMRIEEMDMYVHDQVLARVSHLPHIIAFSVMNAMRAAHLPGVDPLAYAGSAFDSLTRVAASPVEMWRDICQSNRDALLAALTEFEAALAQMKAAIANGDKAALSQAMNDARTERHRLTKLREKK
;
A
#
# COMPACT_ATOMS: atom_id res chain seq x y z
N ALA A 1 25.76 2.63 18.99
CA ALA A 1 25.93 4.04 19.42
C ALA A 1 25.61 5.07 18.33
N LEU A 2 25.89 4.84 17.03
CA LEU A 2 25.60 5.80 15.95
C LEU A 2 24.11 6.19 15.82
N TRP A 3 23.23 5.21 15.56
CA TRP A 3 21.81 5.46 15.28
C TRP A 3 21.06 6.08 16.47
N ALA A 4 21.34 5.62 17.69
CA ALA A 4 20.80 6.22 18.91
C ALA A 4 21.30 7.65 19.11
N GLY A 5 22.56 7.96 18.75
CA GLY A 5 23.15 9.29 18.88
C GLY A 5 22.51 10.37 18.02
N VAL A 6 21.82 9.98 16.93
CA VAL A 6 21.01 10.89 16.09
C VAL A 6 19.51 10.80 16.40
N GLY A 7 19.13 10.21 17.54
CA GLY A 7 17.75 10.16 18.02
C GLY A 7 16.88 9.05 17.43
N MET A 8 17.46 8.07 16.71
CA MET A 8 16.68 6.95 16.18
C MET A 8 16.34 5.92 17.27
N ARG A 9 15.12 5.40 17.21
CA ARG A 9 14.72 4.22 17.96
C ARG A 9 15.21 2.98 17.21
N ILE A 10 16.05 2.18 17.86
CA ILE A 10 16.60 0.95 17.29
C ILE A 10 15.72 -0.22 17.72
N GLU A 11 15.30 -1.05 16.76
CA GLU A 11 14.64 -2.32 16.99
C GLU A 11 15.45 -3.40 16.27
N GLU A 12 15.74 -4.51 16.95
CA GLU A 12 16.43 -5.68 16.38
C GLU A 12 15.40 -6.75 15.98
N MET A 13 15.61 -7.39 14.84
CA MET A 13 14.74 -8.44 14.33
C MET A 13 15.52 -9.38 13.41
N ASP A 14 14.98 -10.59 13.23
CA ASP A 14 15.48 -11.55 12.25
C ASP A 14 15.33 -11.01 10.81
N MET A 15 16.27 -11.35 9.93
CA MET A 15 16.30 -10.86 8.55
C MET A 15 15.04 -11.24 7.76
N TYR A 16 14.52 -12.45 7.94
CA TYR A 16 13.32 -12.90 7.23
C TYR A 16 12.07 -12.20 7.74
N VAL A 17 12.04 -11.89 9.03
CA VAL A 17 10.97 -11.09 9.63
C VAL A 17 11.01 -9.65 9.11
N HIS A 18 12.19 -9.04 9.06
CA HIS A 18 12.38 -7.70 8.48
C HIS A 18 11.82 -7.62 7.06
N ASP A 19 12.23 -8.53 6.19
CA ASP A 19 11.83 -8.51 4.79
C ASP A 19 10.32 -8.71 4.61
N GLN A 20 9.70 -9.58 5.40
CA GLN A 20 8.25 -9.78 5.40
C GLN A 20 7.47 -8.57 5.91
N VAL A 21 7.98 -7.87 6.93
CA VAL A 21 7.37 -6.65 7.45
C VAL A 21 7.46 -5.55 6.39
N LEU A 22 8.66 -5.28 5.86
CA LEU A 22 8.90 -4.22 4.89
C LEU A 22 8.18 -4.48 3.56
N ALA A 23 8.04 -5.74 3.15
CA ALA A 23 7.21 -6.11 2.01
C ALA A 23 5.78 -5.57 2.13
N ARG A 24 5.16 -5.70 3.32
CA ARG A 24 3.76 -5.31 3.56
C ARG A 24 3.57 -3.83 3.84
N VAL A 25 4.46 -3.23 4.66
CA VAL A 25 4.26 -1.86 5.16
C VAL A 25 5.02 -0.79 4.36
N SER A 26 5.89 -1.19 3.43
CA SER A 26 6.69 -0.28 2.60
C SER A 26 6.62 -0.62 1.12
N HIS A 27 7.00 -1.84 0.71
CA HIS A 27 7.16 -2.19 -0.69
C HIS A 27 5.82 -2.29 -1.43
N LEU A 28 4.88 -3.07 -0.89
CA LEU A 28 3.54 -3.22 -1.44
C LEU A 28 2.85 -1.86 -1.66
N PRO A 29 2.79 -0.93 -0.68
CA PRO A 29 2.24 0.41 -0.90
C PRO A 29 2.80 1.15 -2.12
N HIS A 30 4.10 1.04 -2.39
CA HIS A 30 4.71 1.66 -3.58
C HIS A 30 4.22 0.99 -4.87
N ILE A 31 4.16 -0.34 -4.91
CA ILE A 31 3.65 -1.09 -6.07
C ILE A 31 2.18 -0.76 -6.34
N ILE A 32 1.36 -0.63 -5.30
CA ILE A 32 -0.03 -0.21 -5.47
C ILE A 32 -0.11 1.23 -6.01
N ALA A 33 0.68 2.16 -5.51
CA ALA A 33 0.71 3.53 -6.01
C ALA A 33 1.12 3.61 -7.49
N PHE A 34 2.18 2.88 -7.89
CA PHE A 34 2.58 2.79 -9.31
C PHE A 34 1.46 2.18 -10.17
N SER A 35 0.80 1.13 -9.69
CA SER A 35 -0.27 0.45 -10.41
C SER A 35 -1.50 1.35 -10.62
N VAL A 36 -1.86 2.15 -9.61
CA VAL A 36 -2.94 3.15 -9.72
C VAL A 36 -2.60 4.20 -10.79
N MET A 37 -1.38 4.73 -10.79
CA MET A 37 -0.94 5.71 -11.81
C MET A 37 -0.92 5.10 -13.21
N ASN A 38 -0.47 3.86 -13.35
CA ASN A 38 -0.50 3.13 -14.62
C ASN A 38 -1.93 2.92 -15.12
N ALA A 39 -2.89 2.64 -14.22
CA ALA A 39 -4.30 2.53 -14.58
C ALA A 39 -4.87 3.87 -15.06
N MET A 40 -4.49 5.01 -14.44
CA MET A 40 -4.89 6.34 -14.92
C MET A 40 -4.29 6.67 -16.28
N ARG A 41 -3.04 6.27 -16.53
CA ARG A 41 -2.41 6.43 -17.85
C ARG A 41 -3.13 5.62 -18.94
N ALA A 42 -3.65 4.45 -18.59
CA ALA A 42 -4.40 3.58 -19.51
C ALA A 42 -5.88 3.98 -19.66
N ALA A 43 -6.41 4.78 -18.74
CA ALA A 43 -7.79 5.22 -18.76
C ALA A 43 -8.04 6.14 -19.96
N HIS A 44 -9.06 5.83 -20.75
CA HIS A 44 -9.51 6.69 -21.84
C HIS A 44 -10.93 7.17 -21.56
N LEU A 45 -11.06 8.43 -21.16
CA LEU A 45 -12.34 9.12 -21.04
C LEU A 45 -12.41 10.20 -22.12
N PRO A 46 -13.30 10.07 -23.13
CA PRO A 46 -13.42 11.07 -24.18
C PRO A 46 -13.68 12.48 -23.61
N GLY A 47 -12.80 13.42 -23.96
CA GLY A 47 -12.94 14.84 -23.60
C GLY A 47 -12.58 15.19 -22.15
N VAL A 48 -12.06 14.25 -21.36
CA VAL A 48 -11.69 14.50 -19.95
C VAL A 48 -10.38 13.78 -19.61
N ASP A 49 -9.46 14.50 -18.96
CA ASP A 49 -8.33 13.90 -18.25
C ASP A 49 -8.75 13.61 -16.80
N PRO A 50 -8.82 12.35 -16.35
CA PRO A 50 -9.12 12.02 -14.96
C PRO A 50 -8.19 12.70 -13.94
N LEU A 51 -6.93 12.93 -14.30
CA LEU A 51 -5.95 13.55 -13.40
C LEU A 51 -6.28 15.02 -13.13
N ALA A 52 -7.00 15.70 -14.02
CA ALA A 52 -7.48 17.07 -13.79
C ALA A 52 -8.49 17.16 -12.62
N TYR A 53 -9.04 16.04 -12.19
CA TYR A 53 -9.99 15.93 -11.08
C TYR A 53 -9.39 15.23 -9.85
N ALA A 54 -8.08 15.02 -9.83
CA ALA A 54 -7.40 14.43 -8.69
C ALA A 54 -7.56 15.35 -7.45
N GLY A 55 -7.99 14.75 -6.34
CA GLY A 55 -8.10 15.41 -5.05
C GLY A 55 -7.04 14.92 -4.07
N SER A 56 -7.02 15.52 -2.88
CA SER A 56 -6.01 15.25 -1.83
C SER A 56 -5.90 13.78 -1.41
N ALA A 57 -7.00 13.02 -1.48
CA ALA A 57 -6.99 11.58 -1.22
C ALA A 57 -6.20 10.80 -2.29
N PHE A 58 -6.35 11.17 -3.55
CA PHE A 58 -5.59 10.60 -4.66
C PHE A 58 -4.11 10.95 -4.51
N ASP A 59 -3.80 12.23 -4.28
CA ASP A 59 -2.41 12.68 -4.06
C ASP A 59 -1.75 11.94 -2.90
N SER A 60 -2.46 11.75 -1.79
CA SER A 60 -1.92 11.04 -0.62
C SER A 60 -1.62 9.57 -0.92
N LEU A 61 -2.48 8.91 -1.69
CA LEU A 61 -2.31 7.52 -2.10
C LEU A 61 -1.14 7.36 -3.09
N THR A 62 -1.04 8.28 -4.05
CA THR A 62 -0.09 8.16 -5.17
C THR A 62 1.21 8.93 -4.99
N ARG A 63 1.36 9.72 -3.92
CA ARG A 63 2.57 10.51 -3.63
C ARG A 63 3.86 9.71 -3.77
N VAL A 64 3.85 8.45 -3.34
CA VAL A 64 5.03 7.57 -3.36
C VAL A 64 5.36 7.02 -4.75
N ALA A 65 4.47 7.17 -5.74
CA ALA A 65 4.72 6.80 -7.13
C ALA A 65 5.73 7.73 -7.83
N ALA A 66 6.11 8.85 -7.21
CA ALA A 66 7.19 9.73 -7.67
C ALA A 66 8.59 9.31 -7.17
N SER A 67 8.71 8.14 -6.53
CA SER A 67 9.98 7.66 -5.99
C SER A 67 10.98 7.20 -7.08
N PRO A 68 12.31 7.18 -6.80
CA PRO A 68 13.32 6.78 -7.78
C PRO A 68 13.14 5.37 -8.32
N VAL A 69 13.14 5.22 -9.66
CA VAL A 69 12.81 3.97 -10.33
C VAL A 69 13.86 2.89 -10.07
N GLU A 70 15.14 3.23 -10.12
CA GLU A 70 16.25 2.29 -9.96
C GLU A 70 16.20 1.64 -8.56
N MET A 71 16.00 2.46 -7.52
CA MET A 71 15.89 1.99 -6.15
C MET A 71 14.72 1.01 -5.98
N TRP A 72 13.53 1.37 -6.47
CA TRP A 72 12.35 0.52 -6.30
C TRP A 72 12.39 -0.74 -7.15
N ARG A 73 12.98 -0.69 -8.35
CA ARG A 73 13.28 -1.89 -9.15
C ARG A 73 14.16 -2.84 -8.36
N ASP A 74 15.25 -2.34 -7.78
CA ASP A 74 16.22 -3.18 -7.08
C ASP A 74 15.60 -3.75 -5.78
N ILE A 75 14.81 -2.95 -5.03
CA ILE A 75 14.02 -3.44 -3.87
C ILE A 75 13.08 -4.59 -4.27
N CYS A 76 12.38 -4.47 -5.40
CA CYS A 76 11.49 -5.53 -5.88
C CYS A 76 12.23 -6.82 -6.19
N GLN A 77 13.45 -6.72 -6.72
CA GLN A 77 14.27 -7.88 -7.05
C GLN A 77 14.88 -8.51 -5.78
N SER A 78 15.38 -7.69 -4.86
CA SER A 78 16.02 -8.15 -3.63
C SER A 78 15.04 -8.78 -2.64
N ASN A 79 13.80 -8.29 -2.55
CA ASN A 79 12.78 -8.82 -1.64
C ASN A 79 11.58 -9.44 -2.40
N ARG A 80 11.87 -10.09 -3.52
CA ARG A 80 10.87 -10.60 -4.48
C ARG A 80 9.84 -11.51 -3.81
N ASP A 81 10.30 -12.53 -3.09
CA ASP A 81 9.41 -13.60 -2.64
C ASP A 81 8.44 -13.11 -1.56
N ALA A 82 8.90 -12.28 -0.60
CA ALA A 82 8.01 -11.69 0.39
C ALA A 82 7.07 -10.63 -0.22
N LEU A 83 7.54 -9.88 -1.22
CA LEU A 83 6.69 -8.94 -1.95
C LEU A 83 5.60 -9.65 -2.75
N LEU A 84 5.92 -10.75 -3.42
CA LEU A 84 4.92 -11.56 -4.14
C LEU A 84 3.85 -12.11 -3.19
N ALA A 85 4.25 -12.62 -2.02
CA ALA A 85 3.28 -13.05 -1.00
C ALA A 85 2.36 -11.90 -0.55
N ALA A 86 2.92 -10.72 -0.29
CA ALA A 86 2.16 -9.52 0.08
C ALA A 86 1.21 -9.06 -1.04
N LEU A 87 1.63 -9.17 -2.31
CA LEU A 87 0.78 -8.88 -3.47
C LEU A 87 -0.39 -9.86 -3.58
N THR A 88 -0.15 -11.16 -3.39
CA THR A 88 -1.23 -12.17 -3.39
C THR A 88 -2.26 -11.91 -2.28
N GLU A 89 -1.81 -11.55 -1.08
CA GLU A 89 -2.71 -11.14 0.02
C GLU A 89 -3.55 -9.93 -0.36
N PHE A 90 -2.94 -8.91 -0.98
CA PHE A 90 -3.63 -7.72 -1.45
C PHE A 90 -4.64 -8.02 -2.57
N GLU A 91 -4.26 -8.83 -3.55
CA GLU A 91 -5.12 -9.23 -4.67
C GLU A 91 -6.37 -9.95 -4.16
N ALA A 92 -6.23 -10.82 -3.16
CA ALA A 92 -7.37 -11.47 -2.53
C ALA A 92 -8.32 -10.45 -1.85
N ALA A 93 -7.77 -9.49 -1.09
CA ALA A 93 -8.57 -8.45 -0.45
C ALA A 93 -9.28 -7.55 -1.47
N LEU A 94 -8.59 -7.15 -2.54
CA LEU A 94 -9.16 -6.35 -3.63
C LEU A 94 -10.26 -7.13 -4.38
N ALA A 95 -10.05 -8.43 -4.64
CA ALA A 95 -11.03 -9.29 -5.28
C ALA A 95 -12.31 -9.42 -4.45
N GLN A 96 -12.21 -9.53 -3.12
CA GLN A 96 -13.37 -9.54 -2.22
C GLN A 96 -14.19 -8.25 -2.32
N MET A 97 -13.54 -7.08 -2.27
CA MET A 97 -14.24 -5.81 -2.43
C MET A 97 -14.90 -5.70 -3.81
N LYS A 98 -14.18 -6.08 -4.88
CA LYS A 98 -14.70 -6.08 -6.25
C LYS A 98 -15.93 -6.97 -6.39
N ALA A 99 -15.90 -8.18 -5.83
CA ALA A 99 -17.02 -9.12 -5.87
C ALA A 99 -18.25 -8.57 -5.13
N ALA A 100 -18.06 -7.99 -3.94
CA ALA A 100 -19.15 -7.38 -3.18
C ALA A 100 -19.80 -6.21 -3.96
N ILE A 101 -19.00 -5.37 -4.61
CA ILE A 101 -19.50 -4.30 -5.49
C ILE A 101 -20.27 -4.87 -6.68
N ALA A 102 -19.70 -5.85 -7.39
CA ALA A 102 -20.31 -6.44 -8.59
C ALA A 102 -21.66 -7.10 -8.30
N ASN A 103 -21.80 -7.72 -7.12
CA ASN A 103 -23.02 -8.40 -6.70
C ASN A 103 -24.03 -7.47 -6.01
N GLY A 104 -23.67 -6.20 -5.78
CA GLY A 104 -24.49 -5.27 -4.98
C GLY A 104 -24.64 -5.70 -3.51
N ASP A 105 -23.74 -6.53 -3.00
CA ASP A 105 -23.78 -7.05 -1.64
C ASP A 105 -23.30 -5.99 -0.65
N LYS A 106 -24.26 -5.20 -0.18
CA LYS A 106 -24.00 -4.12 0.78
C LYS A 106 -23.44 -4.63 2.11
N ALA A 107 -23.84 -5.83 2.54
CA ALA A 107 -23.40 -6.39 3.82
C ALA A 107 -21.93 -6.79 3.76
N ALA A 108 -21.54 -7.56 2.73
CA ALA A 108 -20.15 -7.94 2.51
C ALA A 108 -19.25 -6.71 2.30
N LEU A 109 -19.70 -5.73 1.51
CA LEU A 109 -18.94 -4.50 1.28
C LEU A 109 -18.74 -3.71 2.57
N SER A 110 -19.79 -3.57 3.38
CA SER A 110 -19.73 -2.85 4.66
C SER A 110 -18.82 -3.56 5.66
N GLN A 111 -18.85 -4.89 5.69
CA GLN A 111 -17.96 -5.68 6.54
C GLN A 111 -16.50 -5.45 6.16
N ALA A 112 -16.14 -5.61 4.88
CA ALA A 112 -14.77 -5.39 4.41
C ALA A 112 -14.26 -3.96 4.71
N MET A 113 -15.11 -2.94 4.54
CA MET A 113 -14.78 -1.55 4.89
C MET A 113 -14.59 -1.36 6.41
N ASN A 114 -15.41 -2.00 7.24
CA ASN A 114 -15.29 -1.93 8.70
C ASN A 114 -14.02 -2.62 9.21
N ASP A 115 -13.62 -3.73 8.59
CA ASP A 115 -12.38 -4.43 8.91
C ASP A 115 -11.17 -3.54 8.60
N ALA A 116 -11.14 -2.93 7.41
CA ALA A 116 -10.11 -1.97 7.03
C ALA A 116 -10.07 -0.75 7.98
N ARG A 117 -11.24 -0.22 8.36
CA ARG A 117 -11.34 0.89 9.33
C ARG A 117 -10.77 0.50 10.69
N THR A 118 -11.06 -0.71 11.16
CA THR A 118 -10.59 -1.22 12.45
C THR A 118 -9.06 -1.30 12.49
N GLU A 119 -8.44 -1.87 11.46
CA GLU A 119 -6.98 -1.96 11.40
C GLU A 119 -6.33 -0.56 11.25
N ARG A 120 -6.95 0.36 10.52
CA ARG A 120 -6.48 1.76 10.46
C ARG A 120 -6.50 2.46 11.82
N HIS A 121 -7.52 2.23 12.64
CA HIS A 121 -7.58 2.75 14.00
C HIS A 121 -6.52 2.12 14.90
N ARG A 122 -6.27 0.82 14.75
CA ARG A 122 -5.17 0.14 15.45
C ARG A 122 -3.82 0.77 15.12
N LEU A 123 -3.54 1.06 13.85
CA LEU A 123 -2.31 1.75 13.43
C LEU A 123 -2.14 3.10 14.13
N THR A 124 -3.20 3.91 14.26
CA THR A 124 -3.13 5.19 14.97
C THR A 124 -2.72 4.98 16.44
N LYS A 125 -3.36 4.03 17.13
CA LYS A 125 -3.04 3.71 18.53
C LYS A 125 -1.61 3.19 18.71
N LEU A 126 -1.08 2.43 17.74
CA LEU A 126 0.29 1.96 17.77
C LEU A 126 1.30 3.10 17.63
N ARG A 127 0.98 4.13 16.85
CA ARG A 127 1.84 5.31 16.67
C ARG A 127 1.87 6.21 17.90
N GLU A 128 0.75 6.35 18.61
CA GLU A 128 0.67 7.13 19.86
C GLU A 128 1.49 6.51 21.00
N LYS A 129 1.70 5.19 20.98
CA LYS A 129 2.47 4.47 22.00
C LYS A 129 3.98 4.43 21.73
N LYS A 130 4.42 4.80 20.53
CA LYS A 130 5.83 4.77 20.12
C LYS A 130 6.50 6.11 20.39
#